data_AF-A0A6I4W5P9-F1
#
_entry.id   AF-A0A6I4W5P9-F1
#
_cell.length_a   1.000
_cell.length_b   1.000
_cell.length_c   1.000
_cell.angle_alpha   90.00
_cell.angle_beta   90.00
_cell.angle_gamma   90.00
#
_symmetry.space_group_name_H-M   'P 1'
#
loop_
_entity.id
_entity.type
_entity.pdbx_description
1 polymer ?
#
loop_
_entity_poly.entity_id
_entity_poly.type
_entity_poly.pdbx_seq_one_letter_code
_entity_poly.pdbx_strand_id
1 'polypeptide(L)'
;MAGPGKSRYDHAKIKDVARTMHAELQRVAGPGTLSDVSSRGNVPAAAFGSWDAARSLAATVTAGNQQITCLYQTFLDDFAQVAEAISKIADNYRESDEKMLADIRSINPSGDVPPTTSTVKPVE
;
A
#
# COMPACT_ATOMS: atom_id res chain seq x y z
N MET A 1 -4.21 -12.55 -34.95
CA MET A 1 -5.15 -12.49 -33.81
C MET A 1 -4.46 -11.80 -32.65
N ALA A 2 -4.73 -10.51 -32.43
CA ALA A 2 -4.22 -9.77 -31.28
C ALA A 2 -5.33 -9.75 -30.22
N GLY A 3 -5.09 -10.39 -29.07
CA GLY A 3 -6.04 -10.42 -27.96
C GLY A 3 -6.21 -9.03 -27.30
N PRO A 4 -7.33 -8.81 -26.60
CA PRO A 4 -7.63 -7.52 -25.97
C PRO A 4 -6.52 -7.20 -24.98
N GLY A 5 -6.04 -5.95 -25.04
CA GLY A 5 -4.93 -5.46 -24.24
C GLY A 5 -5.13 -5.75 -22.77
N LYS A 6 -4.36 -6.72 -22.25
CA LYS A 6 -4.07 -6.78 -20.82
C LYS A 6 -3.39 -5.48 -20.50
N SER A 7 -4.09 -4.56 -19.83
CA SER A 7 -3.46 -3.42 -19.18
C SER A 7 -2.23 -3.97 -18.44
N ARG A 8 -1.07 -3.38 -18.70
CA ARG A 8 0.24 -3.95 -18.35
C ARG A 8 0.41 -4.11 -16.82
N TYR A 9 -0.53 -3.55 -16.05
CA TYR A 9 -0.70 -3.67 -14.62
C TYR A 9 -2.02 -4.38 -14.32
N ASP A 10 -1.96 -5.47 -13.56
CA ASP A 10 -3.16 -6.19 -13.13
C ASP A 10 -3.78 -5.42 -11.96
N HIS A 11 -4.65 -4.45 -12.28
CA HIS A 11 -5.25 -3.53 -11.29
C HIS A 11 -5.96 -4.28 -10.16
N ALA A 12 -6.55 -5.45 -10.48
CA ALA A 12 -7.17 -6.32 -9.49
C ALA A 12 -6.16 -6.79 -8.44
N LYS A 13 -4.95 -7.18 -8.86
CA LYS A 13 -3.88 -7.58 -7.94
C LYS A 13 -3.36 -6.43 -7.11
N ILE A 14 -3.18 -5.25 -7.69
CA ILE A 14 -2.71 -4.06 -6.95
C ILE A 14 -3.72 -3.67 -5.86
N LYS A 15 -5.02 -3.70 -6.19
CA LYS A 15 -6.10 -3.44 -5.24
C LYS A 15 -6.20 -4.50 -4.15
N ASP A 16 -5.95 -5.76 -4.49
CA ASP A 16 -5.95 -6.86 -3.54
C ASP A 16 -4.78 -6.78 -2.55
N VAL A 17 -3.60 -6.33 -3.02
CA VAL A 17 -2.45 -6.04 -2.14
C VAL A 17 -2.77 -4.91 -1.17
N ALA A 18 -3.29 -3.77 -1.65
CA ALA A 18 -3.68 -2.65 -0.78
C ALA A 18 -4.73 -3.08 0.26
N ARG A 19 -5.73 -3.85 -0.16
CA ARG A 19 -6.75 -4.39 0.74
C ARG A 19 -6.15 -5.33 1.77
N THR A 20 -5.22 -6.20 1.37
CA THR A 20 -4.52 -7.10 2.30
C THR A 20 -3.72 -6.30 3.32
N MET A 21 -2.99 -5.26 2.89
CA MET A 21 -2.25 -4.38 3.81
C MET A 21 -3.18 -3.69 4.81
N HIS A 22 -4.32 -3.16 4.37
CA HIS A 22 -5.32 -2.60 5.28
C HIS A 22 -5.93 -3.63 6.22
N ALA A 23 -6.21 -4.84 5.73
CA ALA A 23 -6.76 -5.92 6.55
C ALA A 23 -5.76 -6.37 7.62
N GLU A 24 -4.47 -6.44 7.30
CA GLU A 24 -3.42 -6.77 8.25
C GLU A 24 -3.27 -5.66 9.31
N LEU A 25 -3.34 -4.37 8.94
CA LEU A 25 -3.40 -3.26 9.90
C LEU A 25 -4.59 -3.36 10.86
N GLN A 26 -5.78 -3.72 10.36
CA GLN A 26 -6.98 -3.88 11.18
C GLN A 26 -6.96 -5.16 12.03
N ARG A 27 -6.22 -6.18 11.58
CA ARG A 27 -6.00 -7.43 12.32
C ARG A 27 -5.01 -7.29 13.45
N VAL A 28 -4.31 -6.16 13.57
CA VAL A 28 -3.46 -5.86 14.73
C VAL A 28 -4.37 -5.68 15.96
N ALA A 29 -4.76 -6.81 16.56
CA ALA A 29 -5.47 -6.92 17.81
C ALA A 29 -4.78 -8.02 18.64
N GLY A 30 -4.43 -7.71 19.88
CA GLY A 30 -3.68 -8.62 20.74
C GLY A 30 -2.16 -8.45 20.67
N PRO A 31 -1.36 -9.54 20.73
CA PRO A 31 0.10 -9.47 20.74
C PRO A 31 0.65 -8.72 19.53
N GLY A 32 1.60 -7.81 19.76
CA GLY A 32 2.18 -6.97 18.71
C GLY A 32 1.39 -5.70 18.39
N THR A 33 0.26 -5.41 19.04
CA THR A 33 -0.34 -4.07 18.98
C THR A 33 0.59 -3.01 19.57
N LEU A 34 0.39 -1.73 19.22
CA LEU A 34 1.11 -0.62 19.86
C LEU A 34 0.96 -0.65 21.39
N SER A 35 -0.25 -0.96 21.88
CA SER A 35 -0.52 -1.09 23.31
C SER A 35 0.25 -2.26 23.94
N ASP A 36 0.36 -3.39 23.23
CA ASP A 36 1.15 -4.55 23.66
C ASP A 36 2.66 -4.24 23.68
N VAL A 37 3.19 -3.58 22.66
CA VAL A 37 4.60 -3.15 22.58
C VAL A 37 4.93 -2.15 23.70
N SER A 38 4.05 -1.18 23.93
CA SER A 38 4.19 -0.18 24.99
C SER A 38 4.14 -0.81 26.39
N SER A 39 3.25 -1.79 26.61
CA SER A 39 3.07 -2.39 27.94
C SER A 39 4.09 -3.49 28.25
N ARG A 40 4.37 -4.40 27.31
CA ARG A 40 5.29 -5.54 27.55
C ARG A 40 6.74 -5.14 27.67
N GLY A 41 7.17 -4.12 26.93
CA GLY A 41 8.54 -3.64 26.99
C GLY A 41 8.80 -2.72 28.19
N ASN A 42 7.77 -2.30 28.93
CA ASN A 42 7.91 -1.39 30.04
C ASN A 42 8.07 -2.15 31.36
N VAL A 43 9.32 -2.28 31.80
CA VAL A 43 9.64 -2.81 33.13
C VAL A 43 9.57 -1.65 34.14
N PRO A 44 8.76 -1.75 35.21
CA PRO A 44 8.65 -0.66 36.18
C PRO A 44 9.96 -0.45 36.92
N ALA A 45 10.28 0.82 37.24
CA ALA A 45 11.52 1.18 37.92
C ALA A 45 11.76 0.39 39.23
N ALA A 46 10.68 0.05 39.94
CA ALA A 46 10.74 -0.74 41.18
C ALA A 46 11.33 -2.15 40.98
N ALA A 47 11.25 -2.72 39.77
CA ALA A 47 11.79 -4.05 39.47
C ALA A 47 13.32 -4.06 39.33
N PHE A 48 13.95 -2.90 39.12
CA PHE A 48 15.42 -2.78 39.02
C PHE A 48 16.10 -2.67 40.38
N GLY A 49 15.37 -2.29 41.42
CA GLY A 49 15.90 -1.99 42.75
C GLY A 49 16.11 -0.49 42.99
N SER A 50 16.56 -0.14 44.20
CA SER A 50 16.59 1.26 44.68
C SER A 50 17.97 1.92 44.71
N TRP A 51 19.03 1.17 44.38
CA TRP A 51 20.41 1.66 44.31
C TRP A 51 20.63 2.53 43.07
N ASP A 52 21.62 3.43 43.10
CA ASP A 52 21.72 4.52 42.12
C ASP A 52 21.86 4.04 40.68
N ALA A 53 22.67 3.00 40.43
CA ALA A 53 22.81 2.48 39.08
C ALA A 53 21.60 1.63 38.62
N ALA A 54 20.77 1.10 39.53
CA ALA A 54 19.44 0.57 39.16
C ALA A 54 18.49 1.68 38.70
N ARG A 55 18.53 2.86 39.34
CA ARG A 55 17.74 4.01 38.89
C ARG A 55 18.18 4.50 37.51
N SER A 56 19.48 4.55 37.28
CA SER A 56 20.05 4.89 35.97
C SER A 56 19.62 3.88 34.90
N LEU A 57 19.72 2.59 35.19
CA LEU A 57 19.27 1.52 34.30
C LEU A 57 17.77 1.60 34.01
N ALA A 58 16.93 1.82 35.04
CA ALA A 58 15.50 2.00 34.87
C ALA A 58 15.18 3.17 33.94
N ALA A 59 15.84 4.32 34.12
CA ALA A 59 15.67 5.48 33.25
C ALA A 59 16.06 5.17 31.80
N THR A 60 17.17 4.47 31.58
CA THR A 60 17.59 4.03 30.24
C THR A 60 16.58 3.09 29.60
N VAL A 61 16.07 2.10 30.34
CA VAL A 61 15.09 1.14 29.82
C VAL A 61 13.77 1.84 29.49
N THR A 62 13.28 2.73 30.36
CA THR A 62 12.07 3.51 30.10
C THR A 62 12.23 4.38 28.85
N ALA A 63 13.36 5.09 28.70
CA ALA A 63 13.62 5.90 27.52
C ALA A 63 13.71 5.05 26.24
N GLY A 64 14.35 3.88 26.31
CA GLY A 64 14.43 2.93 25.21
C GLY A 64 13.05 2.40 24.80
N ASN A 65 12.20 2.03 25.77
CA ASN A 65 10.84 1.59 25.49
C ASN A 65 9.99 2.68 24.82
N GLN A 66 10.13 3.93 25.25
CA GLN A 66 9.45 5.07 24.60
C GLN A 66 9.90 5.24 23.15
N GLN A 67 11.20 5.13 22.87
CA GLN A 67 11.72 5.19 21.50
C GLN A 67 11.21 4.05 20.63
N ILE A 68 11.21 2.81 21.14
CA ILE A 68 10.66 1.64 20.43
C ILE A 68 9.19 1.84 20.12
N THR A 69 8.41 2.33 21.08
CA THR A 69 6.97 2.59 20.91
C THR A 69 6.74 3.65 19.83
N CYS A 70 7.53 4.73 19.83
CA CYS A 70 7.45 5.78 18.82
C CYS A 70 7.79 5.26 17.41
N LEU A 71 8.90 4.53 17.27
CA LEU A 71 9.30 3.93 16.00
C LEU A 71 8.26 2.94 15.47
N TYR A 72 7.65 2.16 16.37
CA TYR A 72 6.60 1.23 15.99
C TYR A 72 5.34 1.96 15.49
N GLN A 73 4.95 3.05 16.15
CA GLN A 73 3.86 3.90 15.66
C GLN A 73 4.16 4.47 14.26
N THR A 74 5.35 5.04 14.06
CA THR A 74 5.77 5.56 12.75
C THR A 74 5.72 4.48 11.67
N PHE A 75 6.18 3.26 11.98
CA PHE A 75 6.09 2.14 11.05
C PHE A 75 4.65 1.82 10.64
N LEU A 76 3.71 1.81 11.60
CA LEU A 76 2.29 1.57 11.30
C LEU A 76 1.70 2.69 10.42
N ASP A 77 2.05 3.93 10.71
CA ASP A 77 1.60 5.10 9.93
C ASP A 77 2.15 5.08 8.50
N ASP A 78 3.44 4.75 8.33
CA ASP A 78 4.07 4.61 7.01
C ASP A 78 3.46 3.46 6.23
N PHE A 79 3.19 2.33 6.88
CA PHE A 79 2.55 1.18 6.25
C PHE A 79 1.13 1.51 5.76
N ALA A 80 0.37 2.28 6.56
CA ALA A 80 -0.94 2.78 6.16
C ALA A 80 -0.87 3.74 4.97
N GLN A 81 0.11 4.65 4.96
CA GLN A 81 0.33 5.58 3.85
C GLN A 81 0.68 4.85 2.55
N VAL A 82 1.52 3.81 2.62
CA VAL A 82 1.86 2.99 1.45
C VAL A 82 0.62 2.24 0.94
N ALA A 83 -0.18 1.64 1.82
CA ALA A 83 -1.41 0.96 1.43
C ALA A 83 -2.39 1.92 0.72
N GLU A 84 -2.56 3.12 1.25
CA GLU A 84 -3.39 4.18 0.65
C GLU A 84 -2.83 4.63 -0.72
N ALA A 85 -1.52 4.83 -0.83
CA ALA A 85 -0.89 5.20 -2.09
C ALA A 85 -1.09 4.13 -3.18
N ILE A 86 -0.95 2.84 -2.82
CA ILE A 86 -1.19 1.72 -3.72
C ILE A 86 -2.67 1.68 -4.15
N SER A 87 -3.61 1.92 -3.23
CA SER A 87 -5.04 1.99 -3.55
C SER A 87 -5.32 3.13 -4.54
N LYS A 88 -4.79 4.33 -4.30
CA LYS A 88 -4.95 5.49 -5.20
C LYS A 88 -4.37 5.22 -6.59
N ILE A 89 -3.21 4.56 -6.67
CA ILE A 89 -2.61 4.16 -7.95
C ILE A 89 -3.58 3.23 -8.70
N ALA A 90 -4.14 2.22 -8.03
CA ALA A 90 -5.08 1.29 -8.66
C ALA A 90 -6.36 2.00 -9.17
N ASP A 91 -6.88 2.97 -8.42
CA ASP A 91 -8.07 3.72 -8.81
C ASP A 91 -7.78 4.70 -9.96
N ASN A 92 -6.65 5.41 -9.94
CA ASN A 92 -6.23 6.30 -11.03
C ASN A 92 -6.03 5.55 -12.36
N TYR A 93 -5.41 4.38 -12.31
CA TYR A 93 -5.21 3.54 -13.49
C TYR A 93 -6.55 3.05 -14.06
N ARG A 94 -7.49 2.68 -13.19
CA ARG A 94 -8.85 2.31 -13.61
C ARG A 94 -9.57 3.46 -14.31
N GLU A 95 -9.54 4.66 -13.73
CA GLU A 95 -10.17 5.84 -14.33
C GLU A 95 -9.57 6.17 -15.70
N SER A 96 -8.24 6.08 -15.84
CA SER A 96 -7.55 6.26 -17.11
C SER A 96 -8.00 5.23 -18.16
N ASP A 97 -8.09 3.95 -17.80
CA ASP A 97 -8.53 2.89 -18.72
C ASP A 97 -10.00 3.08 -19.13
N GLU A 98 -10.88 3.43 -18.19
CA GLU A 98 -12.29 3.70 -18.46
C GLU A 98 -12.48 4.91 -19.38
N LYS A 99 -11.73 6.00 -19.15
CA LYS A 99 -11.72 7.18 -20.01
C LYS A 99 -11.22 6.86 -21.41
N MET A 100 -10.11 6.14 -21.53
CA MET A 100 -9.56 5.71 -22.81
C MET A 100 -10.56 4.83 -23.59
N LEU A 101 -11.23 3.90 -22.92
CA LEU A 101 -12.26 3.07 -23.54
C LEU A 101 -13.49 3.88 -23.97
N ALA A 102 -13.91 4.88 -23.18
CA ALA A 102 -14.99 5.79 -23.53
C ALA A 102 -14.62 6.64 -24.77
N ASP A 103 -13.39 7.16 -24.83
CA ASP A 103 -12.87 7.92 -25.97
C ASP A 103 -12.77 7.05 -27.24
N ILE A 104 -12.33 5.79 -27.13
CA ILE A 104 -12.33 4.85 -28.26
C ILE A 104 -13.76 4.59 -28.78
N ARG A 105 -14.73 4.40 -27.87
CA ARG A 105 -16.13 4.18 -28.24
C ARG A 105 -16.77 5.42 -28.86
N SER A 106 -16.39 6.62 -28.41
CA SER A 106 -16.91 7.88 -28.96
C SER A 106 -16.36 8.18 -30.36
N ILE A 107 -15.13 7.73 -30.66
CA ILE A 107 -14.52 7.83 -31.99
C ILE A 107 -15.08 6.78 -32.96
N ASN A 108 -15.60 5.64 -32.47
CA ASN A 108 -16.09 4.54 -33.29
C ASN A 108 -17.59 4.22 -33.04
N PRO A 109 -18.53 5.16 -33.31
CA PRO A 109 -19.96 4.99 -33.02
C PRO A 109 -20.69 4.06 -34.00
N SER A 110 -20.04 3.63 -35.09
CA SER A 110 -20.66 2.84 -36.15
C SER A 110 -19.87 1.56 -36.39
N GLY A 111 -20.44 0.42 -36.00
CA GLY A 111 -20.01 -0.85 -36.54
C GLY A 111 -20.44 -0.95 -38.00
N ASP A 112 -19.54 -0.62 -38.94
CA ASP A 112 -19.64 -1.10 -40.31
C ASP A 112 -18.28 -1.03 -41.04
N VAL A 113 -17.83 -2.23 -41.44
CA VAL A 113 -16.81 -2.60 -42.46
C VAL A 113 -15.37 -2.03 -42.31
N PRO A 114 -14.33 -2.89 -42.34
CA PRO A 114 -12.93 -2.44 -42.29
C PRO A 114 -12.56 -1.66 -43.57
N PRO A 115 -11.82 -0.53 -43.47
CA PRO A 115 -11.32 0.12 -44.66
C PRO A 115 -10.27 -0.77 -45.33
N THR A 116 -10.48 -0.97 -46.63
CA THR A 116 -9.71 -1.79 -47.55
C THR A 116 -8.21 -1.50 -47.52
N THR A 117 -7.44 -2.57 -47.64
CA THR A 117 -6.00 -2.65 -47.91
C THR A 117 -5.47 -1.49 -48.74
N SER A 118 -4.45 -0.81 -48.21
CA SER A 118 -3.64 0.18 -48.91
C SER A 118 -2.90 -0.49 -50.08
N THR A 119 -3.41 -0.34 -51.31
CA THR A 119 -2.68 -0.71 -52.53
C THR A 119 -1.55 0.29 -52.74
N VAL A 120 -0.33 -0.11 -52.37
CA VAL A 120 0.91 0.61 -52.73
C VAL A 120 1.02 0.59 -54.26
N LYS A 121 1.06 1.77 -54.90
CA LYS A 121 1.46 1.88 -56.31
C LYS A 121 2.94 1.51 -56.43
N PRO A 122 3.34 0.64 -57.39
CA PRO A 122 4.74 0.42 -57.68
C PRO A 122 5.32 1.70 -58.31
N VAL A 123 6.49 2.09 -57.81
CA VAL A 123 7.32 3.18 -58.34
C VAL A 123 8.01 2.65 -59.60
N GLU A 124 7.81 3.33 -60.73
CA GLU A 124 8.72 3.30 -61.88
C GLU A 124 9.77 4.41 -61.75
#